data_AF-A0A533XC72-F1
#
_entry.id   AF-A0A533XC72-F1
#
_cell.length_a   1.000
_cell.length_b   1.000
_cell.length_c   1.000
_cell.angle_alpha   90.00
_cell.angle_beta   90.00
_cell.angle_gamma   90.00
#
_symmetry.space_group_name_H-M   'P 1'
#
loop_
_entity.id
_entity.type
_entity.pdbx_description
1 polymer ?
#
loop_
_entity_poly.entity_id
_entity_poly.type
_entity_poly.pdbx_seq_one_letter_code
_entity_poly.pdbx_strand_id
1 'polypeptide(L)'
;MTFKAYLDNIQAKTGKSPEDFLALANKKGLVKNGKIVAEHSELLAWLKSDIGLGHGHANAMILYLRIRTNDPKLKQMKKQPK
;
A
#
# COMPACT_ATOMS: atom_id res chain seq x y z
N MET A 1 5.48 -9.55 14.53
CA MET A 1 5.43 -9.99 13.11
C MET A 1 6.27 -9.06 12.26
N THR A 2 6.98 -9.59 11.27
CA THR A 2 7.82 -8.80 10.36
C THR A 2 6.98 -8.20 9.23
N PHE A 3 7.50 -7.15 8.57
CA PHE A 3 6.85 -6.56 7.39
C PHE A 3 6.64 -7.59 6.27
N LYS A 4 7.61 -8.49 6.07
CA LYS A 4 7.51 -9.61 5.13
C LYS A 4 6.30 -10.51 5.43
N ALA A 5 6.06 -10.85 6.70
CA ALA A 5 4.93 -11.70 7.09
C ALA A 5 3.58 -11.05 6.77
N TYR A 6 3.47 -9.72 6.85
CA TYR A 6 2.26 -9.01 6.41
C TYR A 6 2.04 -9.16 4.90
N LEU A 7 3.09 -9.01 4.09
CA LEU A 7 3.00 -9.16 2.62
C LEU A 7 2.66 -10.61 2.23
N ASP A 8 3.31 -11.59 2.86
CA ASP A 8 3.03 -13.01 2.62
C ASP A 8 1.56 -13.34 2.95
N ASN A 9 1.04 -12.83 4.08
CA ASN A 9 -0.37 -13.00 4.46
C ASN A 9 -1.34 -12.32 3.49
N ILE A 10 -0.98 -11.15 2.95
CA ILE A 10 -1.79 -10.46 1.93
C ILE A 10 -1.83 -11.29 0.65
N GLN A 11 -0.69 -11.79 0.19
CA GLN A 11 -0.61 -12.63 -0.99
C GLN A 11 -1.39 -13.93 -0.81
N ALA A 12 -1.25 -14.59 0.33
CA ALA A 12 -2.01 -15.80 0.64
C ALA A 12 -3.54 -15.57 0.64
N LYS A 13 -4.00 -14.41 1.09
CA LYS A 13 -5.44 -14.06 1.14
C LYS A 13 -6.01 -13.62 -0.21
N THR A 14 -5.23 -12.89 -0.99
CA THR A 14 -5.72 -12.17 -2.18
C THR A 14 -5.30 -12.82 -3.50
N GLY A 15 -4.35 -13.76 -3.43
CA GLY A 15 -3.66 -14.34 -4.59
C GLY A 15 -2.81 -13.34 -5.38
N LYS A 16 -2.59 -12.13 -4.85
CA LYS A 16 -1.89 -11.03 -5.52
C LYS A 16 -0.57 -10.75 -4.84
N SER A 17 0.49 -10.67 -5.62
CA SER A 17 1.79 -10.21 -5.15
C SER A 17 1.74 -8.72 -4.82
N PRO A 18 2.62 -8.21 -3.92
CA PRO A 18 2.77 -6.78 -3.68
C PRO A 18 2.99 -5.95 -4.97
N GLU A 19 3.67 -6.52 -5.96
CA GLU A 19 3.90 -5.92 -7.26
C GLU A 19 2.60 -5.79 -8.08
N ASP A 20 1.69 -6.74 -7.99
CA ASP A 20 0.36 -6.67 -8.63
C ASP A 20 -0.45 -5.49 -8.08
N PHE A 21 -0.32 -5.19 -6.78
CA PHE A 21 -0.98 -4.03 -6.18
C PHE A 21 -0.47 -2.72 -6.79
N LEU A 22 0.81 -2.63 -7.13
CA LEU A 22 1.33 -1.45 -7.82
C LEU A 22 0.72 -1.32 -9.22
N ALA A 23 0.62 -2.42 -9.97
CA ALA A 23 -0.02 -2.42 -11.28
C ALA A 23 -1.51 -2.02 -11.18
N LEU A 24 -2.24 -2.55 -10.20
CA LEU A 24 -3.63 -2.19 -9.94
C LEU A 24 -3.79 -0.72 -9.53
N ALA A 25 -2.90 -0.21 -8.68
CA ALA A 25 -2.91 1.19 -8.27
C ALA A 25 -2.64 2.13 -9.45
N ASN A 26 -1.76 1.75 -10.39
CA ASN A 26 -1.56 2.49 -11.64
C ASN A 26 -2.81 2.45 -12.52
N LYS A 27 -3.42 1.27 -12.71
CA LYS A 27 -4.67 1.13 -13.49
C LYS A 27 -5.82 1.95 -12.93
N LYS A 28 -5.92 2.07 -11.60
CA LYS A 28 -6.91 2.93 -10.93
C LYS A 28 -6.56 4.42 -10.93
N GLY A 29 -5.38 4.80 -11.40
CA GLY A 29 -4.91 6.18 -11.38
C GLY A 29 -4.48 6.71 -10.01
N LEU A 30 -4.35 5.81 -9.02
CA LEU A 30 -3.85 6.12 -7.66
C LEU A 30 -2.34 6.33 -7.66
N VAL A 31 -1.65 5.69 -8.61
CA VAL A 31 -0.25 5.91 -8.95
C VAL A 31 -0.17 6.41 -10.38
N LYS A 32 0.59 7.48 -10.62
CA LYS A 32 0.88 8.02 -11.96
C LYS A 32 2.35 8.32 -12.08
N ASN A 33 2.96 7.89 -13.18
CA ASN A 33 4.40 8.08 -13.45
C ASN A 33 5.29 7.65 -12.27
N GLY A 34 4.94 6.52 -11.64
CA GLY A 34 5.69 5.98 -10.50
C GLY A 34 5.56 6.79 -9.21
N LYS A 35 4.59 7.70 -9.09
CA LYS A 35 4.32 8.50 -7.89
C LYS A 35 2.90 8.25 -7.41
N ILE A 36 2.71 8.10 -6.10
CA ILE A 36 1.37 8.10 -5.51
C ILE A 36 0.78 9.50 -5.68
N VAL A 37 -0.41 9.57 -6.28
CA VAL A 37 -1.18 10.82 -6.44
C VAL A 37 -2.44 10.83 -5.57
N ALA A 38 -2.86 9.66 -5.07
CA ALA A 38 -4.01 9.51 -4.19
C ALA A 38 -3.69 9.83 -2.72
N GLU A 39 -4.70 10.26 -1.98
CA GLU A 39 -4.60 10.45 -0.54
C GLU A 39 -4.55 9.11 0.20
N HIS A 40 -4.02 9.12 1.42
CA HIS A 40 -3.88 7.90 2.21
C HIS A 40 -5.24 7.23 2.50
N SER A 41 -6.26 8.04 2.82
CA SER A 41 -7.62 7.56 3.05
C SER A 41 -8.24 6.88 1.84
N GLU A 42 -7.94 7.38 0.63
CA GLU A 42 -8.42 6.82 -0.63
C GLU A 42 -7.76 5.46 -0.92
N LEU A 43 -6.44 5.35 -0.77
CA LEU A 43 -5.73 4.08 -0.87
C LEU A 43 -6.25 3.06 0.16
N LEU A 44 -6.51 3.52 1.38
CA LEU A 44 -7.03 2.68 2.46
C LEU A 44 -8.46 2.20 2.14
N ALA A 45 -9.32 3.08 1.63
CA ALA A 45 -10.67 2.73 1.20
C ALA A 45 -10.64 1.70 0.06
N TRP A 46 -9.80 1.92 -0.96
CA TRP A 46 -9.63 0.98 -2.07
C TRP A 46 -9.18 -0.41 -1.59
N LEU A 47 -8.14 -0.48 -0.75
CA LEU A 47 -7.63 -1.76 -0.27
C LEU A 47 -8.63 -2.49 0.65
N LYS A 48 -9.47 -1.75 1.37
CA LYS A 48 -10.51 -2.35 2.21
C LYS A 48 -11.70 -2.82 1.37
N SER A 49 -12.20 -1.99 0.47
CA SER A 49 -13.45 -2.25 -0.25
C SER A 49 -13.24 -3.20 -1.44
N ASP A 50 -12.23 -2.96 -2.27
CA ASP A 50 -12.06 -3.72 -3.52
C ASP A 50 -11.27 -5.02 -3.29
N ILE A 51 -10.36 -5.02 -2.31
CA ILE A 51 -9.46 -6.14 -2.06
C ILE A 51 -9.88 -6.92 -0.79
N GLY A 52 -10.63 -6.30 0.12
CA GLY A 52 -11.04 -6.94 1.37
C GLY A 52 -9.92 -7.01 2.42
N LEU A 53 -8.90 -6.14 2.34
CA LEU A 53 -7.83 -6.12 3.33
C LEU A 53 -8.31 -5.51 4.65
N GLY A 54 -7.99 -6.18 5.76
CA GLY A 54 -8.13 -5.58 7.10
C GLY A 54 -7.18 -4.38 7.28
N HIS A 55 -7.51 -3.47 8.21
CA HIS A 55 -6.85 -2.17 8.37
C HIS A 55 -5.30 -2.25 8.45
N GLY A 56 -4.76 -3.18 9.25
CA GLY A 56 -3.31 -3.36 9.37
C GLY A 56 -2.62 -3.86 8.08
N HIS A 57 -3.25 -4.78 7.36
CA HIS A 57 -2.75 -5.28 6.08
C HIS A 57 -2.82 -4.21 4.98
N ALA A 58 -3.91 -3.43 4.97
CA ALA A 58 -4.04 -2.31 4.04
C ALA A 58 -2.94 -1.26 4.28
N ASN A 59 -2.67 -0.89 5.54
CA ASN A 59 -1.58 0.04 5.85
C ASN A 59 -0.20 -0.51 5.47
N ALA A 60 0.05 -1.81 5.69
CA ALA A 60 1.30 -2.44 5.26
C ALA A 60 1.47 -2.37 3.73
N MET A 61 0.40 -2.61 2.97
CA MET A 61 0.42 -2.49 1.51
C MET A 61 0.62 -1.03 1.06
N ILE A 62 -0.03 -0.07 1.70
CA ILE A 62 0.20 1.37 1.41
C ILE A 62 1.65 1.73 1.65
N LEU A 63 2.25 1.25 2.75
CA LEU A 63 3.65 1.47 3.04
C LEU A 63 4.54 0.85 1.95
N TYR A 64 4.25 -0.38 1.51
CA TYR A 64 4.96 -1.01 0.40
C TYR A 64 4.89 -0.15 -0.87
N LEU A 65 3.70 0.32 -1.26
CA LEU A 65 3.52 1.18 -2.43
C LEU A 65 4.32 2.48 -2.32
N ARG A 66 4.33 3.11 -1.15
CA ARG A 66 5.11 4.33 -0.88
C ARG A 66 6.62 4.09 -1.01
N ILE A 67 7.12 3.00 -0.44
CA ILE A 67 8.54 2.60 -0.56
C ILE A 67 8.87 2.38 -2.04
N ARG A 68 8.03 1.63 -2.76
CA ARG A 68 8.26 1.26 -4.15
C ARG A 68 8.25 2.45 -5.11
N THR A 69 7.52 3.51 -4.78
CA THR A 69 7.39 4.77 -5.53
C THR A 69 8.31 5.88 -5.01
N ASN A 70 9.14 5.61 -4.00
CA ASN A 70 10.00 6.59 -3.33
C ASN A 70 9.23 7.87 -2.90
N ASP A 71 8.06 7.66 -2.31
CA ASP A 71 7.12 8.73 -1.97
C ASP A 71 7.71 9.69 -0.90
N PRO A 72 7.65 11.02 -1.10
CA PRO A 72 8.26 11.98 -0.16
C PRO A 72 7.61 12.00 1.23
N LYS A 73 6.34 11.56 1.38
CA LYS A 73 5.66 11.43 2.69
C LYS A 73 6.33 10.37 3.57
N LEU A 74 7.17 9.47 3.04
CA LEU A 74 7.99 8.54 3.85
C LEU A 74 8.90 9.26 4.86
N LYS A 75 9.43 10.44 4.50
CA LYS A 75 10.27 11.24 5.39
C LYS A 75 9.47 11.84 6.56
N GLN A 76 8.17 12.03 6.39
CA GLN A 76 7.27 12.54 7.43
C GLN A 76 6.82 11.44 8.39
N MET A 77 6.63 10.21 7.90
CA MET A 77 6.30 9.05 8.74
C MET A 77 7.40 8.72 9.76
N LYS A 78 8.68 8.96 9.42
CA LYS A 78 9.81 8.77 10.35
C LYS A 78 9.91 9.85 11.44
N LYS A 79 9.10 10.91 11.38
CA LYS A 79 9.11 12.02 12.33
C LYS A 79 8.05 11.92 13.43
N GLN A 80 7.16 10.92 13.41
CA GLN A 80 6.19 10.76 14.49
C GLN A 80 6.91 10.26 15.77
N PRO A 81 6.94 11.06 16.86
CA PRO A 81 7.42 10.57 18.14
C PRO A 81 6.43 9.53 18.68
N LYS A 82 6.98 8.54 19.38
CA LYS A 82 6.19 7.54 20.12
C LYS A 82 5.32 8.19 21.18
#